data_AF-A0A356QE71-F1
#
_entry.id   AF-A0A356QE71-F1
#
_cell.length_a   1.000
_cell.length_b   1.000
_cell.length_c   1.000
_cell.angle_alpha   90.00
_cell.angle_beta   90.00
_cell.angle_gamma   90.00
#
_symmetry.space_group_name_H-M   'P 1'
#
loop_
_entity.id
_entity.type
_entity.pdbx_description
1 polymer ?
#
loop_
_entity_poly.entity_id
_entity_poly.type
_entity_poly.pdbx_seq_one_letter_code
_entity_poly.pdbx_strand_id
1 'polypeptide(L)' 'MQEALRLAGGPVALSRSIGISSQAISQWKVVPAARVMAVVKATKGKIKASQLRPDVFGAVAA' A
#
# COMPACT_ATOMS: atom_id res chain seq x y z
N MET A 1 -3.22 2.85 5.60
CA MET A 1 -1.74 2.83 5.46
C MET A 1 -1.04 1.95 6.49
N GLN A 2 -1.32 2.11 7.79
CA GLN A 2 -0.64 1.36 8.87
C GLN A 2 -0.66 -0.17 8.67
N GLU A 3 -1.80 -0.75 8.31
CA GLU A 3 -1.90 -2.20 8.07
C GLU A 3 -1.04 -2.67 6.90
N ALA A 4 -0.99 -1.89 5.82
CA ALA A 4 -0.12 -2.20 4.68
C ALA A 4 1.36 -2.21 5.09
N LEU A 5 1.77 -1.26 5.93
CA LEU A 5 3.13 -1.21 6.47
C LEU A 5 3.41 -2.41 7.36
N ARG A 6 2.49 -2.79 8.25
CA ARG A 6 2.63 -3.97 9.10
C ARG A 6 2.80 -5.24 8.27
N LEU A 7 1.95 -5.43 7.26
CA LEU A 7 2.00 -6.58 6.35
C LEU A 7 3.26 -6.61 5.48
N ALA A 8 3.79 -5.44 5.11
CA ALA A 8 5.01 -5.32 4.33
C ALA A 8 6.29 -5.46 5.17
N GLY A 9 6.22 -5.47 6.50
CA GLY A 9 7.39 -5.50 7.39
C GLY A 9 7.98 -4.13 7.73
N GLY A 10 7.17 -3.07 7.62
CA GLY A 10 7.51 -1.69 7.95
C GLY A 10 7.81 -0.81 6.72
N PRO A 11 8.00 0.51 6.93
CA PRO A 11 8.21 1.47 5.84
C PRO A 11 9.51 1.25 5.06
N VAL A 12 10.56 0.73 5.70
CA VAL A 12 11.85 0.40 5.04
C VAL A 12 11.75 -0.89 4.21
N ALA A 13 10.97 -1.88 4.66
CA ALA A 13 10.75 -3.08 3.86
C ALA A 13 9.89 -2.75 2.63
N LEU A 14 8.84 -1.95 2.83
CA LEU A 14 7.99 -1.48 1.72
C LEU A 14 8.79 -0.62 0.73
N SER A 15 9.65 0.29 1.20
CA SER A 15 10.49 1.14 0.33
C SER A 15 11.35 0.32 -0.62
N ARG A 16 12.03 -0.70 -0.10
CA ARG A 16 12.86 -1.63 -0.88
C ARG A 16 12.03 -2.41 -1.91
N SER A 17 10.80 -2.79 -1.54
CA SER A 17 9.94 -3.56 -2.44
C SER A 17 9.36 -2.75 -3.59
N ILE A 18 9.11 -1.44 -3.42
CA ILE A 18 8.43 -0.61 -4.43
C ILE A 18 9.32 0.47 -5.06
N GLY A 19 10.58 0.59 -4.61
CA GLY A 19 11.56 1.52 -5.18
C GLY A 19 11.27 2.99 -4.88
N ILE A 20 10.73 3.30 -3.70
CA ILE A 20 10.42 4.67 -3.26
C ILE A 20 11.04 4.89 -1.89
N SER A 21 11.56 6.08 -1.59
CA SER A 21 12.14 6.35 -0.27
C SER A 21 11.15 6.11 0.87
N SER A 22 11.63 5.60 2.01
CA SER A 22 10.82 5.42 3.21
C SER A 22 10.23 6.74 3.73
N GLN A 23 10.93 7.86 3.50
CA GLN A 23 10.45 9.21 3.82
C GLN A 23 9.25 9.61 2.94
N ALA A 24 9.27 9.33 1.63
CA ALA A 24 8.12 9.61 0.79
C ALA A 24 6.90 8.75 1.19
N ILE A 25 7.15 7.48 1.56
CA ILE A 25 6.12 6.57 2.07
C ILE A 25 5.52 7.07 3.39
N SER A 26 6.33 7.59 4.31
CA SER A 26 5.83 8.11 5.60
C SER A 26 4.97 9.36 5.46
N GLN A 27 5.15 10.13 4.37
CA GLN A 27 4.33 11.29 4.06
C GLN A 27 2.98 10.94 3.40
N TRP A 28 2.74 9.67 3.06
CA TRP A 28 1.46 9.26 2.48
C TRP A 28 0.35 9.27 3.53
N LYS A 29 -0.54 10.26 3.43
CA LYS A 29 -1.85 10.21 4.10
C LYS A 29 -2.72 9.09 3.52
N VAL A 30 -2.64 8.93 2.20
CA VAL A 30 -3.35 7.93 1.39
C VAL A 30 -2.38 7.39 0.34
N VAL A 31 -2.47 6.11 -0.01
CA VAL A 31 -1.60 5.51 -1.02
C VAL A 31 -1.92 6.12 -2.39
N PRO A 32 -0.94 6.68 -3.13
CA PRO A 32 -1.16 7.18 -4.47
C PRO A 32 -1.74 6.08 -5.38
N ALA A 33 -2.75 6.38 -6.19
CA ALA A 33 -3.47 5.38 -7.00
C ALA A 33 -2.50 4.56 -7.88
N ALA A 34 -1.53 5.23 -8.50
CA ALA A 34 -0.49 4.61 -9.32
C ALA A 34 0.44 3.64 -8.56
N ARG A 35 0.46 3.68 -7.22
CA ARG A 35 1.30 2.81 -6.37
C ARG A 35 0.51 1.72 -5.65
N VAL A 36 -0.82 1.73 -5.73
CA VAL A 36 -1.68 0.78 -5.00
C VAL A 36 -1.34 -0.67 -5.36
N MET A 37 -1.23 -0.99 -6.66
CA MET A 37 -0.88 -2.36 -7.09
C MET A 37 0.49 -2.80 -6.59
N ALA A 38 1.47 -1.90 -6.54
CA ALA A 38 2.79 -2.21 -6.01
C ALA A 38 2.75 -2.56 -4.51
N VAL A 39 1.94 -1.83 -3.72
CA VAL A 39 1.73 -2.13 -2.29
C VAL A 39 0.99 -3.45 -2.10
N VAL A 40 -0.04 -3.73 -2.90
CA VAL A 40 -0.76 -5.02 -2.88
C VAL A 40 0.20 -6.18 -3.18
N LYS A 41 1.07 -6.02 -4.18
CA LYS A 41 2.10 -7.03 -4.51
C LYS A 41 3.12 -7.21 -3.39
N ALA A 42 3.62 -6.11 -2.82
CA ALA A 42 4.60 -6.12 -1.73
C ALA A 42 4.08 -6.84 -0.46
N THR A 43 2.76 -6.76 -0.23
CA THR A 43 2.08 -7.44 0.88
C THR A 43 1.57 -8.84 0.52
N LYS A 44 1.98 -9.37 -0.64
CA LYS A 44 1.56 -10.69 -1.16
C LYS A 44 0.04 -10.83 -1.27
N GLY A 45 -0.67 -9.75 -1.61
CA GLY A 45 -2.13 -9.75 -1.77
C GLY A 45 -2.92 -9.79 -0.46
N LYS A 46 -2.27 -9.72 0.71
CA LYS A 46 -2.95 -9.73 2.02
C LYS A 46 -3.79 -8.48 2.26
N ILE A 47 -3.46 -7.36 1.61
CA ILE A 47 -4.31 -6.17 1.56
C ILE A 47 -4.72 -5.90 0.12
N LYS A 48 -6.00 -5.61 -0.10
CA LYS A 48 -6.60 -5.37 -1.42
C LYS A 48 -6.54 -3.89 -1.80
N ALA A 49 -6.64 -3.61 -3.09
CA ALA A 49 -6.67 -2.26 -3.64
C ALA A 49 -7.82 -1.41 -3.09
N SER A 50 -9.01 -2.02 -2.96
CA SER A 50 -10.19 -1.41 -2.38
C SER A 50 -10.04 -1.04 -0.90
N GLN A 51 -9.18 -1.73 -0.15
CA GLN A 51 -8.88 -1.36 1.24
C GLN A 51 -7.92 -0.17 1.33
N LEU A 52 -7.05 0.02 0.33
CA LEU A 52 -6.11 1.14 0.27
C LEU A 52 -6.76 2.40 -0.31
N ARG A 53 -7.62 2.22 -1.31
CA ARG A 53 -8.26 3.26 -2.11
C ARG A 53 -9.69 2.84 -2.49
N PRO A 54 -10.62 2.81 -1.52
CA PRO A 54 -12.03 2.48 -1.82
C PRO A 54 -12.67 3.49 -2.78
N ASP A 55 -12.20 4.73 -2.76
CA ASP A 55 -12.61 5.81 -3.67
C ASP A 55 -12.27 5.55 -5.14
N VAL A 56 -11.23 4.74 -5.42
CA VAL A 56 -10.79 4.41 -6.79
C VAL A 56 -11.21 3.01 -7.20
N PHE A 57 -11.08 2.04 -6.30
CA PHE A 57 -11.28 0.62 -6.61
C PHE A 57 -12.63 0.08 -6.13
N GLY A 58 -13.48 0.95 -5.57
CA GLY A 58 -14.85 0.61 -5.17
C GLY A 58 -14.96 -0.41 -4.04
N ALA A 59 -16.19 -0.64 -3.58
CA ALA A 59 -16.48 -1.68 -2.62
C ALA A 59 -16.25 -3.06 -3.26
N VAL A 60 -15.30 -3.82 -2.71
CA VAL A 60 -15.36 -5.28 -2.86
C VAL A 60 -16.56 -5.73 -2.06
N ALA A 61 -17.69 -5.92 -2.74
CA ALA A 61 -18.71 -6.85 -2.26
C ALA A 61 -18.01 -8.20 -2.07
N ALA A 62 -18.06 -8.71 -0.83
CA ALA A 62 -17.74 -10.08 -0.54
C ALA A 62 -18.84 -10.99 -1.10
#